data_AF-A0A7V9G7C6-F1
#
_entry.id   AF-A0A7V9G7C6-F1
#
_cell.length_a   1.000
_cell.length_b   1.000
_cell.length_c   1.000
_cell.angle_alpha   90.00
_cell.angle_beta   90.00
_cell.angle_gamma   90.00
#
_symmetry.space_group_name_H-M   'P 1'
#
loop_
_entity.id
_entity.type
_entity.pdbx_description
1 polymer ?
#
loop_
_entity_poly.entity_id
_entity_poly.type
_entity_poly.pdbx_seq_one_letter_code
_entity_poly.pdbx_strand_id
1 'polypeptide(L)'
;MSEHLADELLRALAALYLSQSRWLADIGDACHSGDAAFAACFRRWQEELTMVKLQLHRAENRLLHFVMAPQESRERREARALEVDGREIARLWRLRLEDWFTRIHLSTSYRRLESAVDLDQEATTGDIITDLVALAEVMEITAPHLVELARERDASLLEETAFYRVIGPWRRLGVPALHEVLRWLSETLGEQEDL
;
A
#
# COMPACT_ATOMS: atom_id res chain seq x y z
N MET A 1 31.09 -0.89 0.56
CA MET A 1 30.04 -1.94 0.46
C MET A 1 28.73 -1.50 1.11
N SER A 2 28.75 -1.01 2.36
CA SER A 2 27.55 -0.47 3.04
C SER A 2 26.81 0.62 2.24
N GLU A 3 27.55 1.57 1.65
CA GLU A 3 26.98 2.69 0.89
C GLU A 3 26.19 2.25 -0.35
N HIS A 4 26.69 1.24 -1.07
CA HIS A 4 25.98 0.69 -2.23
C HIS A 4 24.63 0.06 -1.85
N LEU A 5 24.58 -0.68 -0.74
CA LEU A 5 23.34 -1.29 -0.24
C LEU A 5 22.35 -0.23 0.26
N ALA A 6 22.84 0.85 0.88
CA ALA A 6 22.02 2.00 1.26
C ALA A 6 21.38 2.65 0.03
N ASP A 7 22.15 2.90 -1.03
CA ASP A 7 21.66 3.49 -2.27
C ASP A 7 20.62 2.59 -2.97
N GLU A 8 20.82 1.27 -2.96
CA GLU A 8 19.85 0.32 -3.51
C GLU A 8 18.53 0.32 -2.72
N LEU A 9 18.60 0.35 -1.39
CA LEU A 9 17.43 0.47 -0.53
C LEU A 9 16.68 1.78 -0.77
N LEU A 10 17.40 2.91 -0.80
CA LEU A 10 16.82 4.23 -1.08
C LEU A 10 16.15 4.28 -2.46
N ARG A 11 16.75 3.68 -3.50
CA ARG A 11 16.12 3.57 -4.82
C ARG A 11 14.83 2.75 -4.79
N ALA A 12 14.80 1.64 -4.05
CA ALA A 12 13.61 0.81 -3.92
C ALA A 12 12.49 1.55 -3.17
N LEU A 13 12.81 2.27 -2.10
CA LEU A 13 11.87 3.08 -1.33
C LEU A 13 11.32 4.27 -2.15
N ALA A 14 12.18 4.93 -2.93
CA ALA A 14 11.74 5.99 -3.84
C ALA A 14 10.79 5.45 -4.92
N ALA A 15 11.06 4.27 -5.47
CA ALA A 15 10.16 3.62 -6.43
C ALA A 15 8.80 3.28 -5.78
N LEU A 16 8.82 2.78 -4.54
CA LEU A 16 7.60 2.53 -3.76
C LEU A 16 6.78 3.82 -3.57
N TYR A 17 7.42 4.92 -3.14
CA TYR A 17 6.76 6.23 -2.99
C TYR A 17 6.08 6.71 -4.28
N LEU A 18 6.78 6.61 -5.42
CA LEU A 18 6.23 7.01 -6.71
C LEU A 18 5.02 6.16 -7.11
N SER A 19 5.08 4.85 -6.88
CA SER A 19 3.94 3.96 -7.16
C SER A 19 2.73 4.24 -6.27
N GLN A 20 2.95 4.49 -4.97
CA GLN A 20 1.89 4.89 -4.04
C GLN A 20 1.24 6.21 -4.46
N SER A 21 2.06 7.20 -4.80
CA SER A 21 1.59 8.54 -5.18
C SER A 21 0.74 8.51 -6.45
N ARG A 22 1.08 7.66 -7.42
CA ARG A 22 0.28 7.47 -8.64
C ARG A 22 -1.09 6.89 -8.32
N TRP A 23 -1.12 5.82 -7.53
CA TRP A 23 -2.39 5.19 -7.15
C TRP A 23 -3.28 6.12 -6.32
N LEU A 24 -2.72 6.82 -5.33
CA LEU A 24 -3.45 7.82 -4.55
C LEU A 24 -4.04 8.94 -5.43
N ALA A 25 -3.30 9.36 -6.47
CA ALA A 25 -3.80 10.34 -7.42
C ALA A 25 -4.94 9.76 -8.27
N ASP A 26 -4.78 8.57 -8.86
CA ASP A 26 -5.81 7.97 -9.72
C ASP A 26 -7.10 7.63 -8.94
N ILE A 27 -7.01 7.07 -7.74
CA ILE A 27 -8.19 6.84 -6.88
C ILE A 27 -8.84 8.15 -6.42
N GLY A 28 -8.03 9.18 -6.16
CA GLY A 28 -8.50 10.52 -5.85
C GLY A 28 -9.27 11.13 -7.02
N ASP A 29 -8.71 11.09 -8.22
CA ASP A 29 -9.31 11.61 -9.44
C ASP A 29 -10.60 10.87 -9.81
N ALA A 30 -10.65 9.55 -9.64
CA ALA A 30 -11.85 8.75 -9.83
C ALA A 30 -12.99 9.21 -8.88
N CYS A 31 -12.67 9.39 -7.60
CA CYS A 31 -13.65 9.87 -6.61
C CYS A 31 -14.17 11.27 -6.94
N HIS A 32 -13.36 12.17 -7.51
CA HIS A 32 -13.79 13.54 -7.84
C HIS A 32 -14.53 13.63 -9.17
N SER A 33 -14.01 12.99 -10.22
CA SER A 33 -14.53 13.13 -11.59
C SER A 33 -15.89 12.46 -11.80
N GLY A 34 -16.24 11.47 -10.96
CA GLY A 34 -17.50 10.74 -11.10
C GLY A 34 -17.56 9.95 -12.41
N ASP A 35 -16.41 9.55 -12.96
CA ASP A 35 -16.33 8.76 -14.17
C ASP A 35 -17.16 7.48 -14.04
N ALA A 36 -18.16 7.34 -14.93
CA ALA A 36 -19.04 6.18 -14.97
C ALA A 36 -18.34 4.95 -15.58
N ALA A 37 -17.19 5.12 -16.24
CA ALA A 37 -16.41 4.04 -16.84
C ALA A 37 -15.53 3.32 -15.80
N PHE A 38 -16.16 2.74 -14.77
CA PHE A 38 -15.46 2.10 -13.65
C PHE A 38 -14.51 0.98 -14.08
N ALA A 39 -14.80 0.23 -15.16
CA ALA A 39 -13.94 -0.86 -15.63
C ALA A 39 -12.55 -0.39 -16.05
N ALA A 40 -12.45 0.73 -16.78
CA ALA A 40 -11.15 1.30 -17.16
C ALA A 40 -10.38 1.81 -15.93
N CYS A 41 -11.10 2.36 -14.96
CA CYS A 41 -10.54 2.79 -13.68
C CYS A 41 -9.97 1.60 -12.90
N PHE A 42 -10.74 0.51 -12.76
CA PHE A 42 -10.34 -0.69 -12.03
C PHE A 42 -9.13 -1.40 -12.64
N ARG A 43 -9.01 -1.43 -13.97
CA ARG A 43 -7.80 -1.95 -14.62
C ARG A 43 -6.57 -1.14 -14.24
N ARG A 44 -6.64 0.20 -14.30
CA ARG A 44 -5.53 1.06 -13.87
C ARG A 44 -5.20 0.84 -12.39
N TRP A 45 -6.19 0.76 -11.52
CA TRP A 45 -5.97 0.47 -10.10
C TRP A 45 -5.28 -0.87 -9.91
N GLN A 46 -5.70 -1.92 -10.63
CA GLN A 46 -5.09 -3.25 -10.55
C GLN A 46 -3.61 -3.20 -10.98
N GLU A 47 -3.31 -2.53 -12.08
CA GLU A 47 -1.93 -2.35 -12.59
C GLU A 47 -1.06 -1.59 -11.58
N GLU A 48 -1.55 -0.47 -11.05
CA GLU A 48 -0.80 0.37 -10.12
C GLU A 48 -0.61 -0.30 -8.75
N LEU A 49 -1.62 -0.97 -8.23
CA LEU A 49 -1.51 -1.75 -6.99
C LEU A 49 -0.59 -2.96 -7.15
N THR A 50 -0.57 -3.58 -8.33
CA THR A 50 0.41 -4.63 -8.66
C THR A 50 1.83 -4.06 -8.66
N MET A 51 2.01 -2.84 -9.18
CA MET A 51 3.28 -2.14 -9.10
C MET A 51 3.67 -1.84 -7.65
N VAL A 52 2.75 -1.35 -6.81
CA VAL A 52 3.00 -1.14 -5.38
C VAL A 52 3.42 -2.44 -4.70
N LYS A 53 2.73 -3.55 -4.94
CA LYS A 53 3.09 -4.88 -4.42
C LYS A 53 4.53 -5.26 -4.80
N LEU A 54 4.90 -5.07 -6.07
CA LEU A 54 6.23 -5.37 -6.56
C LEU A 54 7.30 -4.51 -5.89
N GLN A 55 7.08 -3.19 -5.79
CA GLN A 55 8.05 -2.30 -5.15
C GLN A 55 8.16 -2.53 -3.66
N LEU A 56 7.08 -2.92 -2.99
CA LEU A 56 7.09 -3.30 -1.58
C LEU A 56 8.00 -4.52 -1.36
N HIS A 57 7.81 -5.59 -2.13
CA HIS A 57 8.68 -6.77 -2.05
C HIS A 57 10.15 -6.45 -2.36
N ARG A 58 10.41 -5.57 -3.33
CA ARG A 58 11.77 -5.11 -3.62
C ARG A 58 12.37 -4.35 -2.45
N ALA A 59 11.63 -3.42 -1.86
CA ALA A 59 12.07 -2.65 -0.69
C ALA A 59 12.35 -3.56 0.51
N GLU A 60 11.47 -4.54 0.78
CA GLU A 60 11.67 -5.53 1.84
C GLU A 60 12.94 -6.36 1.64
N ASN A 61 13.16 -6.88 0.43
CA ASN A 61 14.35 -7.67 0.12
C ASN A 61 15.63 -6.83 0.23
N ARG A 62 15.62 -5.58 -0.25
CA ARG A 62 16.78 -4.67 -0.11
C ARG A 62 17.04 -4.31 1.35
N LEU A 63 16.00 -4.10 2.15
CA LEU A 63 16.13 -3.86 3.58
C LEU A 63 16.75 -5.08 4.28
N LEU A 64 16.30 -6.29 3.95
CA LEU A 64 16.89 -7.52 4.50
C LEU A 64 18.40 -7.61 4.18
N HIS A 65 18.78 -7.41 2.92
CA HIS A 65 20.20 -7.41 2.53
C HIS A 65 21.01 -6.32 3.24
N PHE A 66 20.42 -5.13 3.40
CA PHE A 66 21.06 -4.02 4.11
C PHE A 66 21.29 -4.34 5.60
N VAL A 67 20.32 -4.97 6.26
CA VAL A 67 20.40 -5.37 7.68
C VAL A 67 21.36 -6.54 7.90
N MET A 68 21.42 -7.49 6.97
CA MET A 68 22.30 -8.66 7.09
C MET A 68 23.78 -8.36 6.78
N ALA A 69 24.09 -7.21 6.17
CA ALA A 69 25.46 -6.85 5.87
C ALA A 69 26.26 -6.55 7.16
N PRO A 70 27.54 -6.96 7.27
CA PRO A 70 28.37 -6.63 8.42
C PRO A 70 28.50 -5.10 8.56
N GLN A 71 28.12 -4.58 9.73
CA GLN A 71 28.24 -3.17 10.08
C GLN A 71 29.11 -3.06 11.33
N GLU A 72 30.29 -2.46 11.20
CA GLU A 72 31.13 -2.14 12.35
C GLU A 72 30.40 -1.07 13.18
N SER A 73 29.83 -1.48 14.32
CA SER A 73 29.22 -0.62 15.35
C SER A 73 28.21 0.42 14.83
N ARG A 74 26.98 -0.02 14.51
CA ARG A 74 25.83 0.91 14.45
C ARG A 74 25.40 1.28 15.86
N GLU A 75 25.61 2.53 16.26
CA GLU A 75 24.83 3.09 17.35
C GLU A 75 23.37 3.18 16.89
N ARG A 76 22.48 2.50 17.61
CA ARG A 76 21.05 2.54 17.32
C ARG A 76 20.55 3.93 17.69
N ARG A 77 20.14 4.68 16.67
CA ARG A 77 19.44 5.95 16.83
C ARG A 77 17.95 5.68 16.69
N GLU A 78 17.15 6.56 17.29
CA GLU A 78 15.70 6.56 17.14
C GLU A 78 15.31 7.69 16.17
N ALA A 79 14.56 7.33 15.15
CA ALA A 79 14.04 8.21 14.13
C ALA A 79 12.88 8.98 14.71
N ARG A 80 12.85 10.28 14.40
CA ARG A 80 11.79 11.16 14.84
C ARG A 80 10.45 10.67 14.26
N ALA A 81 9.45 10.49 15.12
CA ALA A 81 8.10 10.22 14.66
C ALA A 81 7.51 11.49 14.01
N LEU A 82 7.01 11.34 12.79
CA LEU A 82 6.15 12.35 12.17
C LEU A 82 4.73 12.03 12.60
N GLU A 83 4.08 12.95 13.30
CA GLU A 83 2.70 12.77 13.75
C GLU A 83 1.76 12.94 12.56
N VAL A 84 1.21 11.82 12.09
CA VAL A 84 0.19 11.77 11.05
C VAL A 84 -1.06 11.15 11.65
N ASP A 85 -2.19 11.85 11.58
CA ASP A 85 -3.47 11.34 12.08
C ASP A 85 -4.09 10.36 11.09
N GLY A 86 -3.71 9.08 11.22
CA GLY A 86 -4.25 7.99 10.40
C GLY A 86 -5.76 7.85 10.47
N ARG A 87 -6.39 8.19 11.61
CA ARG A 87 -7.85 8.09 11.76
C ARG A 87 -8.57 9.12 10.92
N GLU A 88 -8.06 10.34 10.90
CA GLU A 88 -8.62 11.40 10.07
C GLU A 88 -8.44 11.09 8.59
N ILE A 89 -7.26 10.59 8.18
CA ILE A 89 -7.02 10.13 6.81
C ILE A 89 -8.02 9.03 6.41
N ALA A 90 -8.16 7.99 7.25
CA ALA A 90 -9.08 6.89 6.99
C ALA A 90 -10.53 7.38 6.87
N ARG A 91 -10.95 8.32 7.74
CA ARG A 91 -12.28 8.93 7.69
C ARG A 91 -12.52 9.69 6.39
N LEU A 92 -11.56 10.48 5.94
CA LEU A 92 -11.67 11.25 4.70
C LEU A 92 -11.75 10.35 3.47
N TRP A 93 -10.91 9.31 3.40
CA TRP A 93 -10.96 8.33 2.31
C TRP A 93 -12.25 7.53 2.29
N ARG A 94 -12.76 7.12 3.47
CA ARG A 94 -14.04 6.42 3.58
C ARG A 94 -15.17 7.24 2.98
N LEU A 95 -15.29 8.52 3.35
CA LEU A 95 -16.34 9.40 2.83
C LEU A 95 -16.29 9.54 1.30
N ARG A 96 -15.09 9.68 0.73
CA ARG A 96 -14.90 9.79 -0.73
C ARG A 96 -15.30 8.51 -1.46
N LEU A 97 -14.89 7.37 -0.93
CA LEU A 97 -15.15 6.06 -1.53
C LEU A 97 -16.63 5.66 -1.39
N GLU A 98 -17.24 5.88 -0.24
CA GLU A 98 -18.68 5.63 -0.03
C GLU A 98 -19.54 6.42 -1.02
N ASP A 99 -19.23 7.71 -1.21
CA ASP A 99 -19.92 8.55 -2.20
C ASP A 99 -19.72 8.04 -3.64
N TRP A 100 -18.47 7.71 -4.01
CA TRP A 100 -18.17 7.25 -5.36
C TRP A 100 -18.80 5.89 -5.69
N PHE A 101 -18.68 4.89 -4.80
CA PHE A 101 -19.30 3.58 -4.98
C PHE A 101 -20.83 3.66 -5.05
N THR A 102 -21.43 4.57 -4.28
CA THR A 102 -22.88 4.84 -4.36
C THR A 102 -23.27 5.36 -5.74
N ARG A 103 -22.48 6.27 -6.33
CA ARG A 103 -22.74 6.86 -7.65
C ARG A 103 -22.58 5.87 -8.80
N ILE A 104 -21.62 4.96 -8.73
CA ILE A 104 -21.43 3.92 -9.77
C ILE A 104 -22.32 2.69 -9.57
N HIS A 105 -23.16 2.68 -8.53
CA HIS A 105 -24.10 1.61 -8.19
C HIS A 105 -23.45 0.22 -8.07
N LEU A 106 -22.21 0.15 -7.59
CA LEU A 106 -21.48 -1.09 -7.41
C LEU A 106 -21.59 -1.59 -5.97
N SER A 107 -21.91 -2.88 -5.80
CA SER A 107 -21.90 -3.52 -4.47
C SER A 107 -20.48 -3.53 -3.90
N THR A 108 -20.35 -3.10 -2.65
CA THR A 108 -19.05 -3.06 -1.96
C THR A 108 -18.76 -4.34 -1.17
N SER A 109 -19.81 -5.13 -0.89
CA SER A 109 -19.69 -6.37 -0.15
C SER A 109 -19.20 -7.49 -1.04
N TYR A 110 -18.24 -8.28 -0.55
CA TYR A 110 -17.73 -9.45 -1.25
C TYR A 110 -17.43 -10.59 -0.26
N ARG A 111 -17.27 -11.81 -0.77
CA ARG A 111 -16.95 -12.99 0.04
C ARG A 111 -15.44 -13.15 0.17
N ARG A 112 -14.97 -13.46 1.37
CA ARG A 112 -13.57 -13.74 1.71
C ARG A 112 -13.45 -15.17 2.20
N LEU A 113 -12.40 -15.84 1.73
CA LEU A 113 -11.91 -17.11 2.27
C LEU A 113 -10.48 -16.83 2.73
N GLU A 114 -10.16 -17.08 4.00
CA GLU A 114 -8.78 -16.85 4.46
C GLU A 114 -7.82 -17.89 3.85
N SER A 115 -8.34 -19.06 3.53
CA SER A 115 -7.62 -20.18 2.91
C SER A 115 -8.47 -20.86 1.86
N ALA A 116 -8.02 -20.85 0.61
CA ALA A 116 -8.67 -21.61 -0.47
C ALA A 116 -8.45 -23.13 -0.37
N VAL A 117 -7.54 -23.57 0.50
CA VAL A 117 -7.22 -25.00 0.71
C VAL A 117 -7.92 -25.60 1.92
N ASP A 118 -8.52 -24.77 2.77
CA ASP A 118 -9.32 -25.21 3.90
C ASP A 118 -10.79 -25.32 3.47
N LEU A 119 -11.23 -26.56 3.21
CA LEU A 119 -12.58 -26.84 2.71
C LEU A 119 -13.65 -26.67 3.79
N ASP A 120 -13.27 -26.65 5.07
CA ASP A 120 -14.19 -26.49 6.20
C ASP A 120 -14.36 -25.02 6.60
N GLN A 121 -13.62 -24.10 5.96
CA GLN A 121 -13.67 -22.69 6.29
C GLN A 121 -14.95 -22.02 5.75
N GLU A 122 -15.68 -21.36 6.65
CA GLU A 122 -16.84 -20.54 6.26
C GLU A 122 -16.39 -19.22 5.61
N ALA A 123 -17.05 -18.87 4.50
CA ALA A 123 -16.80 -17.62 3.81
C ALA A 123 -17.28 -16.43 4.65
N THR A 124 -16.36 -15.54 5.00
CA THR A 124 -16.67 -14.29 5.71
C THR A 124 -17.07 -13.21 4.71
N THR A 125 -17.83 -12.20 5.17
CA THR A 125 -18.19 -11.05 4.34
C THR A 125 -17.19 -9.93 4.57
N GLY A 126 -16.54 -9.51 3.49
CA GLY A 126 -15.68 -8.34 3.43
C GLY A 126 -16.38 -7.13 2.82
N ASP A 127 -15.78 -5.96 3.00
CA ASP A 127 -16.21 -4.70 2.40
C ASP A 127 -15.02 -4.01 1.72
N ILE A 128 -15.13 -3.76 0.41
CA ILE A 128 -14.01 -3.26 -0.40
C ILE A 128 -13.62 -1.83 -0.02
N ILE A 129 -14.57 -1.03 0.43
CA ILE A 129 -14.29 0.33 0.91
C ILE A 129 -13.34 0.26 2.09
N THR A 130 -13.58 -0.64 3.04
CA THR A 130 -12.70 -0.81 4.20
C THR A 130 -11.25 -1.15 3.79
N ASP A 131 -11.05 -2.00 2.78
CA ASP A 131 -9.69 -2.34 2.33
C ASP A 131 -9.03 -1.22 1.52
N LEU A 132 -9.77 -0.55 0.63
CA LEU A 132 -9.28 0.61 -0.11
C LEU A 132 -8.90 1.76 0.84
N VAL A 133 -9.67 1.97 1.89
CA VAL A 133 -9.35 2.95 2.96
C VAL A 133 -8.06 2.56 3.67
N ALA A 134 -7.89 1.28 4.04
CA ALA A 134 -6.67 0.80 4.68
C ALA A 134 -5.43 0.99 3.79
N LEU A 135 -5.55 0.79 2.48
CA LEU A 135 -4.50 1.07 1.51
C LEU A 135 -4.17 2.56 1.42
N ALA A 136 -5.18 3.41 1.30
CA ALA A 136 -4.97 4.84 1.22
C ALA A 136 -4.36 5.40 2.52
N GLU A 137 -4.85 4.94 3.67
CA GLU A 137 -4.31 5.27 4.98
C GLU A 137 -2.82 4.93 5.10
N VAL A 138 -2.43 3.68 4.77
CA VAL A 138 -1.02 3.28 4.91
C VAL A 138 -0.11 4.04 3.94
N MET A 139 -0.57 4.33 2.73
CA MET A 139 0.21 5.11 1.76
C MET A 139 0.43 6.54 2.26
N GLU A 140 -0.61 7.21 2.76
CA GLU A 140 -0.53 8.58 3.27
C GLU A 140 0.31 8.67 4.56
N ILE A 141 0.19 7.72 5.47
CA ILE A 141 1.01 7.68 6.70
C ILE A 141 2.48 7.42 6.40
N THR A 142 2.78 6.58 5.39
CA THR A 142 4.17 6.22 5.05
C THR A 142 4.84 7.22 4.11
N ALA A 143 4.07 7.99 3.34
CA ALA A 143 4.56 9.01 2.41
C ALA A 143 5.57 10.02 3.02
N PRO A 144 5.29 10.69 4.16
CA PRO A 144 6.22 11.68 4.70
C PRO A 144 7.55 11.04 5.15
N HIS A 145 7.52 9.80 5.63
CA HIS A 145 8.72 9.05 5.98
C HIS A 145 9.54 8.64 4.76
N LEU A 146 8.88 8.28 3.66
CA LEU A 146 9.55 8.00 2.39
C LEU A 146 10.25 9.25 1.82
N VAL A 147 9.62 10.42 1.96
CA VAL A 147 10.22 11.71 1.57
C VAL A 147 11.42 12.07 2.46
N GLU A 148 11.34 11.82 3.77
CA GLU A 148 12.44 12.02 4.71
C GLU A 148 13.63 11.10 4.39
N LEU A 149 13.36 9.81 4.17
CA LEU A 149 14.38 8.82 3.82
C LEU A 149 15.17 9.19 2.56
N ALA A 150 14.53 9.83 1.57
CA ALA A 150 15.22 10.29 0.36
C ALA A 150 16.34 11.31 0.63
N ARG A 151 16.35 11.95 1.80
CA ARG A 151 17.36 12.93 2.23
C ARG A 151 18.35 12.36 3.24
N GLU A 152 18.09 11.17 3.77
CA GLU A 152 18.89 10.56 4.84
C GLU A 152 20.15 9.87 4.29
N ARG A 153 21.26 10.07 4.99
CA ARG A 153 22.57 9.43 4.70
C ARG A 153 23.08 8.60 5.87
N ASP A 154 22.49 8.74 7.06
CA ASP A 154 22.78 7.92 8.25
C ASP A 154 22.16 6.53 8.10
N ALA A 155 23.03 5.52 8.05
CA ALA A 155 22.66 4.13 7.87
C ALA A 155 21.80 3.56 9.02
N SER A 156 21.99 4.06 10.26
CA SER A 156 21.20 3.61 11.42
C SER A 156 19.76 4.13 11.33
N LEU A 157 19.59 5.40 10.97
CA LEU A 157 18.26 6.01 10.79
C LEU A 157 17.52 5.44 9.58
N LEU A 158 18.26 5.07 8.53
CA LEU A 158 17.70 4.42 7.34
C LEU A 158 17.04 3.08 7.67
N GLU A 159 17.71 2.20 8.42
CA GLU A 159 17.17 0.90 8.82
C GLU A 159 15.88 1.05 9.62
N GLU A 160 15.94 1.86 10.69
CA GLU A 160 14.84 2.00 11.61
C GLU A 160 13.61 2.64 10.94
N THR A 161 13.81 3.73 10.20
CA THR A 161 12.72 4.41 9.50
C THR A 161 12.12 3.51 8.44
N ALA A 162 12.95 2.85 7.61
CA ALA A 162 12.45 1.92 6.59
C ALA A 162 11.65 0.78 7.23
N PHE A 163 12.16 0.15 8.30
CA PHE A 163 11.47 -0.97 8.93
C PHE A 163 10.22 -0.55 9.70
N TYR A 164 10.35 0.35 10.68
CA TYR A 164 9.26 0.64 11.63
C TYR A 164 8.25 1.65 11.09
N ARG A 165 8.67 2.56 10.21
CA ARG A 165 7.81 3.64 9.71
C ARG A 165 7.27 3.40 8.31
N VAL A 166 7.87 2.50 7.52
CA VAL A 166 7.38 2.17 6.18
C VAL A 166 6.92 0.70 6.11
N ILE A 167 7.83 -0.26 6.22
CA ILE A 167 7.52 -1.68 6.00
C ILE A 167 6.56 -2.25 7.07
N GLY A 168 6.73 -1.86 8.34
CA GLY A 168 5.91 -2.32 9.46
C GLY A 168 4.41 -1.99 9.29
N PRO A 169 4.04 -0.73 9.04
CA PRO A 169 2.66 -0.35 8.70
C PRO A 169 2.11 -1.12 7.49
N TRP A 170 2.91 -1.26 6.43
CA TRP A 170 2.53 -2.07 5.27
C TRP A 170 2.24 -3.52 5.64
N ARG A 171 3.10 -4.18 6.42
CA ARG A 171 2.87 -5.58 6.83
C ARG A 171 1.61 -5.77 7.67
N ARG A 172 1.33 -4.84 8.58
CA ARG A 172 0.20 -4.97 9.52
C ARG A 172 -1.14 -4.63 8.88
N LEU A 173 -1.18 -3.60 8.04
CA LEU A 173 -2.43 -3.03 7.51
C LEU A 173 -2.48 -3.12 5.99
N GLY A 174 -1.43 -2.70 5.31
CA GLY A 174 -1.41 -2.56 3.85
C GLY A 174 -1.45 -3.87 3.07
N VAL A 175 -0.62 -4.85 3.41
CA VAL A 175 -0.47 -6.11 2.66
C VAL A 175 -1.75 -6.96 2.70
N PRO A 176 -2.41 -7.16 3.86
CA PRO A 176 -3.70 -7.86 3.89
C PRO A 176 -4.74 -7.18 2.98
N ALA A 177 -4.90 -5.86 3.10
CA ALA A 177 -5.83 -5.10 2.26
C ALA A 177 -5.46 -5.16 0.76
N LEU A 178 -4.16 -5.11 0.44
CA LEU A 178 -3.67 -5.13 -0.94
C LEU A 178 -4.04 -6.44 -1.65
N HIS A 179 -3.91 -7.57 -0.95
CA HIS A 179 -4.27 -8.86 -1.52
C HIS A 179 -5.76 -8.98 -1.77
N GLU A 180 -6.58 -8.54 -0.82
CA GLU A 180 -8.03 -8.57 -0.99
C GLU A 180 -8.50 -7.63 -2.11
N VAL A 181 -7.97 -6.41 -2.19
CA VAL A 181 -8.32 -5.45 -3.25
C VAL A 181 -7.92 -5.99 -4.62
N LEU A 182 -6.71 -6.54 -4.77
CA LEU A 182 -6.28 -7.11 -6.05
C LEU A 182 -7.14 -8.30 -6.48
N ARG A 183 -7.51 -9.17 -5.53
CA ARG A 183 -8.43 -10.28 -5.80
C ARG A 183 -9.80 -9.78 -6.24
N TRP A 184 -10.40 -8.87 -5.47
CA TRP A 184 -11.71 -8.28 -5.77
C TRP A 184 -11.73 -7.57 -7.14
N LEU A 185 -10.68 -6.79 -7.46
CA LEU A 185 -10.54 -6.16 -8.77
C LEU A 185 -10.51 -7.20 -9.89
N SER A 186 -9.77 -8.30 -9.69
CA SER A 186 -9.63 -9.35 -10.70
C SER A 186 -10.96 -10.07 -10.95
N GLU A 187 -11.70 -10.38 -9.89
CA GLU A 187 -13.03 -11.00 -9.96
C GLU A 187 -14.04 -10.05 -10.64
N THR A 188 -14.10 -8.81 -10.19
CA THR A 188 -15.03 -7.79 -10.72
C THR A 188 -14.77 -7.50 -12.19
N LEU A 189 -13.51 -7.41 -12.61
CA LEU A 189 -13.15 -7.21 -14.02
C LEU A 189 -13.46 -8.45 -14.86
N GLY A 190 -13.22 -9.66 -14.34
CA GLY A 190 -13.57 -10.90 -15.04
C GLY A 190 -15.07 -11.01 -15.30
N GLU A 191 -15.90 -10.71 -14.31
CA GLU A 191 -17.36 -10.68 -14.45
C GLU A 191 -17.84 -9.69 -15.53
N GLN A 192 -17.12 -8.58 -15.74
CA GLN A 192 -17.46 -7.61 -16.79
C GLN A 192 -17.00 -8.02 -18.19
N GLU A 193 -15.94 -8.82 -18.30
CA GLU A 193 -15.44 -9.30 -19.59
C GLU A 193 -16.26 -10.48 -20.14
N ASP A 194 -16.95 -11.20 -19.25
CA ASP A 194 -17.84 -12.33 -19.58
C ASP A 194 -19.28 -11.91 -19.98
N LEU A 195 -19.66 -10.63 -19.77
CA LEU A 195 -20.98 -10.06 -20.08
C LEU A 195 -21.06 -9.40 -21.46
#